data_AF-A0A2E7ECT1-F1
#
_entry.id   AF-A0A2E7ECT1-F1
#
_cell.length_a   1.000
_cell.length_b   1.000
_cell.length_c   1.000
_cell.angle_alpha   90.00
_cell.angle_beta   90.00
_cell.angle_gamma   90.00
#
_symmetry.space_group_name_H-M   'P 1'
#
loop_
_entity.id
_entity.type
_entity.pdbx_description
1 polymer ?
#
loop_
_entity_poly.entity_id
_entity_poly.type
_entity_poly.pdbx_seq_one_letter_code
_entity_poly.pdbx_strand_id
1 'polypeptide(L)'
;MNIFYVAFNYVLNLCFFSGIVVYLLPGELFFAQGIGLVYVFSFFGLLFLYLIVLFSGTGGFIRVNSILRRILFLIYVVVWFLYGFGWQGGWLEYLVSIHSFIFCFLVVISFYCFTETREVEFEPCFESGILATYVVLVFLFLAVLLVLDEENSLVFFEYGDVSEYSYPYGESPFLPSLTTTVNNRFVPEEVIGNSNECGLCHYEEFLEWESSVHSQASSDPFYIKNIDLLVRDHGIPAARYCEGCHSPIALLSGQLGSDGFHGGTKGSVSHNQGVSCMSCHGISKINGTQGMANYELDASKTYLFSQVDSKLLKKLYYLLIYFYPDVHKMKMRKDILDQPELCSSCHVQFMDEKINNWTWFKMQDEYSAWLESPFSGKNLASHSTLESKSCVDCHMINIEDRKKRTSHRFLGANTALPFLNQDLNQLRLSKKFLMSNVVGLRIQEPRFFDDQEEIIQLNDDSKIYARNKSIVYAGKTIDISVLVSNNLVGHNFPGGTTDINEVWIEFVAIDGSGKEFFSSGKIINGYVDEDSHFLASKPIDKFGDIVWKHDLFRQVGNVYNRVVKSGKSESFSYNVEIPFWARSPITFSARLNYRKLNKKYASWALNDSSISLPVTEMASHAISVPLRIDKGTAP
;
A
#
# COMPACT_ATOMS: atom_id res chain seq x y z
N MET A 1 22.13 -49.23 -23.11
CA MET A 1 21.12 -48.69 -24.07
C MET A 1 19.69 -49.12 -23.74
N ASN A 2 19.44 -50.41 -23.40
CA ASN A 2 18.10 -50.89 -23.00
C ASN A 2 17.52 -50.19 -21.77
N ILE A 3 18.31 -49.99 -20.70
CA ILE A 3 17.85 -49.32 -19.47
C ILE A 3 17.35 -47.89 -19.75
N PHE A 4 18.00 -47.17 -20.67
CA PHE A 4 17.59 -45.82 -21.05
C PHE A 4 16.28 -45.81 -21.83
N TYR A 5 16.14 -46.69 -22.82
CA TYR A 5 14.92 -46.79 -23.62
C TYR A 5 13.70 -47.19 -22.78
N VAL A 6 13.92 -48.07 -21.80
CA VAL A 6 12.92 -48.54 -20.85
C VAL A 6 12.54 -47.41 -19.88
N ALA A 7 13.51 -46.73 -19.25
CA ALA A 7 13.26 -45.57 -18.38
C ALA A 7 12.57 -44.41 -19.12
N PHE A 8 12.97 -44.14 -20.37
CA PHE A 8 12.37 -43.12 -21.24
C PHE A 8 10.91 -43.43 -21.56
N ASN A 9 10.59 -44.65 -21.97
CA ASN A 9 9.20 -45.06 -22.19
C ASN A 9 8.36 -45.01 -20.90
N TYR A 10 8.94 -45.32 -19.74
CA TYR A 10 8.20 -45.28 -18.47
C TYR A 10 7.88 -43.87 -18.00
N VAL A 11 8.82 -42.94 -18.09
CA VAL A 11 8.55 -41.54 -17.76
C VAL A 11 7.57 -40.94 -18.76
N LEU A 12 7.61 -41.33 -20.03
CA LEU A 12 6.60 -40.90 -21.01
C LEU A 12 5.21 -41.45 -20.74
N ASN A 13 5.08 -42.71 -20.33
CA ASN A 13 3.80 -43.27 -19.88
C ASN A 13 3.30 -42.57 -18.61
N LEU A 14 4.19 -42.30 -17.65
CA LEU A 14 3.87 -41.54 -16.43
C LEU A 14 3.32 -40.16 -16.80
N CYS A 15 4.01 -39.46 -17.70
CA CYS A 15 3.62 -38.16 -18.24
C CYS A 15 2.28 -38.22 -18.98
N PHE A 16 2.00 -39.30 -19.71
CA PHE A 16 0.74 -39.46 -20.44
C PHE A 16 -0.44 -39.72 -19.49
N PHE A 17 -0.30 -40.68 -18.56
CA PHE A 17 -1.36 -41.00 -17.60
C PHE A 17 -1.63 -39.85 -16.63
N SER A 18 -0.59 -39.20 -16.09
CA SER A 18 -0.78 -38.00 -15.25
C SER A 18 -1.46 -36.86 -16.01
N GLY A 19 -1.20 -36.70 -17.31
CA GLY A 19 -1.85 -35.71 -18.16
C GLY A 19 -3.33 -36.01 -18.39
N ILE A 20 -3.68 -37.29 -18.54
CA ILE A 20 -5.09 -37.74 -18.59
C ILE A 20 -5.79 -37.48 -17.26
N VAL A 21 -5.15 -37.74 -16.12
CA VAL A 21 -5.79 -37.48 -14.82
C VAL A 21 -6.00 -35.99 -14.60
N VAL A 22 -5.07 -35.11 -14.99
CA VAL A 22 -5.28 -33.64 -14.98
C VAL A 22 -6.46 -33.24 -15.88
N TYR A 23 -6.55 -33.83 -17.08
CA TYR A 23 -7.64 -33.55 -18.01
C TYR A 23 -9.01 -34.05 -17.51
N LEU A 24 -9.04 -35.17 -16.78
CA LEU A 24 -10.26 -35.78 -16.24
C LEU A 24 -10.69 -35.21 -14.87
N LEU A 25 -9.77 -34.61 -14.12
CA LEU A 25 -10.03 -33.89 -12.86
C LEU A 25 -9.71 -32.38 -13.00
N PRO A 26 -10.32 -31.66 -13.95
CA PRO A 26 -10.10 -30.23 -14.10
C PRO A 26 -10.80 -29.49 -12.96
N GLY A 27 -10.04 -29.05 -11.95
CA GLY A 27 -10.59 -28.23 -10.86
C GLY A 27 -9.75 -28.18 -9.59
N GLU A 28 -9.01 -29.26 -9.28
CA GLU A 28 -8.21 -29.33 -8.06
C GLU A 28 -6.82 -28.74 -8.29
N LEU A 29 -6.69 -27.45 -7.98
CA LEU A 29 -5.46 -26.67 -8.17
C LEU A 29 -4.23 -27.33 -7.49
N PHE A 30 -4.42 -28.01 -6.37
CA PHE A 30 -3.35 -28.70 -5.64
C PHE A 30 -2.84 -29.92 -6.39
N PHE A 31 -3.76 -30.69 -6.97
CA PHE A 31 -3.42 -31.85 -7.79
C PHE A 31 -2.63 -31.42 -9.04
N ALA A 32 -3.03 -30.32 -9.68
CA ALA A 32 -2.28 -29.73 -10.78
C ALA A 32 -0.84 -29.34 -10.39
N GLN A 33 -0.65 -28.71 -9.23
CA GLN A 33 0.67 -28.34 -8.72
C GLN A 33 1.56 -29.55 -8.39
N GLY A 34 1.00 -30.55 -7.71
CA GLY A 34 1.73 -31.78 -7.36
C GLY A 34 2.19 -32.53 -8.61
N ILE A 35 1.30 -32.63 -9.60
CA ILE A 35 1.64 -33.22 -10.90
C ILE A 35 2.70 -32.41 -11.64
N GLY A 36 2.60 -31.08 -11.64
CA GLY A 36 3.60 -30.19 -12.23
C GLY A 36 5.01 -30.48 -11.70
N LEU A 37 5.15 -30.68 -10.39
CA LEU A 37 6.43 -31.07 -9.78
C LEU A 37 6.90 -32.45 -10.23
N VAL A 38 6.00 -33.44 -10.28
CA VAL A 38 6.34 -34.79 -10.77
C VAL A 38 6.89 -34.75 -12.20
N TYR A 39 6.29 -33.94 -13.09
CA TYR A 39 6.80 -33.75 -14.46
C TYR A 39 8.21 -33.15 -14.48
N VAL A 40 8.45 -32.09 -13.70
CA VAL A 40 9.75 -31.41 -13.64
C VAL A 40 10.83 -32.36 -13.12
N PHE A 41 10.58 -33.06 -12.02
CA PHE A 41 11.55 -34.02 -11.48
C PHE A 41 11.79 -35.22 -12.39
N SER A 42 10.72 -35.73 -13.02
CA SER A 42 10.84 -36.85 -13.97
C SER A 42 11.66 -36.48 -15.20
N PHE A 43 11.52 -35.24 -15.70
CA PHE A 43 12.34 -34.72 -16.79
C PHE A 43 13.82 -34.64 -16.42
N PHE A 44 14.16 -34.02 -15.28
CA PHE A 44 15.55 -33.92 -14.84
C PHE A 44 16.17 -35.28 -14.52
N GLY A 45 15.38 -36.21 -13.97
CA GLY A 45 15.79 -37.59 -13.77
C GLY A 45 16.14 -38.31 -15.08
N LEU A 46 15.31 -38.15 -16.12
CA LEU A 46 15.60 -38.68 -17.46
C LEU A 46 16.83 -38.05 -18.08
N LEU A 47 16.98 -36.72 -17.97
CA LEU A 47 18.12 -36.00 -18.50
C LEU A 47 19.42 -36.47 -17.83
N PHE A 48 19.40 -36.65 -16.51
CA PHE A 48 20.54 -37.16 -15.76
C PHE A 48 20.90 -38.60 -16.16
N LEU A 49 19.92 -39.49 -16.27
CA LEU A 49 20.12 -40.87 -16.75
C LEU A 49 20.65 -40.90 -18.19
N TYR A 50 20.17 -40.00 -19.06
CA TYR A 50 20.69 -39.85 -20.42
C TYR A 50 22.15 -39.41 -20.43
N LEU A 51 22.50 -38.40 -19.62
CA LEU A 51 23.88 -37.91 -19.49
C LEU A 51 24.79 -39.02 -18.98
N ILE A 52 24.36 -39.79 -17.97
CA ILE A 52 25.11 -40.97 -17.51
C ILE A 52 25.32 -41.94 -18.66
N VAL A 53 24.29 -42.27 -19.45
CA VAL A 53 24.41 -43.23 -20.56
C VAL A 53 25.27 -42.70 -21.72
N LEU A 54 25.25 -41.38 -21.96
CA LEU A 54 26.13 -40.71 -22.91
C LEU A 54 27.60 -40.76 -22.48
N PHE A 55 27.88 -40.56 -21.20
CA PHE A 55 29.24 -40.47 -20.66
C PHE A 55 29.79 -41.82 -20.14
N SER A 56 28.94 -42.79 -19.85
CA SER A 56 29.30 -44.17 -19.47
C SER A 56 29.48 -45.10 -20.67
N GLY A 57 29.19 -44.61 -21.89
CA GLY A 57 29.37 -45.35 -23.13
C GLY A 57 30.83 -45.32 -23.59
N THR A 58 31.59 -46.34 -23.20
CA THR A 58 32.85 -46.75 -23.82
C THR A 58 32.73 -46.79 -25.35
N GLY A 59 33.72 -46.23 -26.04
CA GLY A 59 33.74 -46.01 -27.48
C GLY A 59 33.42 -47.24 -28.34
N GLY A 60 32.68 -47.02 -29.43
CA GLY A 60 32.47 -48.00 -30.49
C GLY A 60 31.20 -47.75 -31.33
N PHE A 61 31.39 -47.40 -32.60
CA PHE A 61 30.42 -47.38 -33.70
C PHE A 61 29.17 -46.48 -33.58
N ILE A 62 29.33 -45.26 -34.10
CA ILE A 62 28.24 -44.31 -34.37
C ILE A 62 27.57 -44.70 -35.71
N ARG A 63 26.44 -45.42 -35.66
CA ARG A 63 25.53 -45.52 -36.82
C ARG A 63 24.83 -44.16 -37.02
N VAL A 64 24.58 -43.75 -38.26
CA VAL A 64 23.91 -42.47 -38.61
C VAL A 64 22.56 -42.29 -37.89
N ASN A 65 21.82 -43.40 -37.64
CA ASN A 65 20.60 -43.40 -36.82
C ASN A 65 20.82 -42.99 -35.35
N SER A 66 22.04 -43.15 -34.80
CA SER A 66 22.37 -42.69 -33.46
C SER A 66 22.69 -41.19 -33.39
N ILE A 67 23.21 -40.60 -34.47
CA ILE A 67 23.47 -39.15 -34.56
C ILE A 67 22.15 -38.40 -34.67
N LEU A 68 21.24 -38.83 -35.55
CA LEU A 68 19.93 -38.19 -35.71
C LEU A 68 19.12 -38.25 -34.41
N ARG A 69 19.16 -39.38 -33.69
CA ARG A 69 18.52 -39.51 -32.37
C ARG A 69 19.15 -38.62 -31.30
N ARG A 70 20.49 -38.50 -31.29
CA ARG A 70 21.20 -37.57 -30.39
C ARG A 70 20.90 -36.11 -30.72
N ILE A 71 20.77 -35.76 -32.00
CA ILE A 71 20.39 -34.41 -32.45
C ILE A 71 18.94 -34.10 -32.10
N LEU A 72 18.00 -35.01 -32.36
CA LEU A 72 16.58 -34.82 -32.00
C LEU A 72 16.41 -34.72 -30.48
N PHE A 73 17.17 -35.48 -29.69
CA PHE A 73 17.18 -35.36 -28.23
C PHE A 73 17.86 -34.06 -27.77
N LEU A 74 18.96 -33.65 -28.39
CA LEU A 74 19.60 -32.37 -28.09
C LEU A 74 18.67 -31.20 -28.44
N ILE A 75 17.95 -31.28 -29.57
CA ILE A 75 16.90 -30.32 -29.94
C ILE A 75 15.79 -30.37 -28.89
N TYR A 76 15.33 -31.55 -28.47
CA TYR A 76 14.32 -31.69 -27.42
C TYR A 76 14.77 -31.07 -26.11
N VAL A 77 16.02 -31.28 -25.67
CA VAL A 77 16.60 -30.71 -24.45
C VAL A 77 16.84 -29.21 -24.58
N VAL A 78 17.32 -28.73 -25.73
CA VAL A 78 17.54 -27.30 -26.00
C VAL A 78 16.21 -26.56 -26.11
N VAL A 79 15.20 -27.16 -26.74
CA VAL A 79 13.81 -26.70 -26.72
C VAL A 79 13.35 -26.70 -25.26
N TRP A 80 13.43 -27.78 -24.50
CA TRP A 80 13.03 -27.77 -23.09
C TRP A 80 13.76 -26.72 -22.24
N PHE A 81 15.06 -26.52 -22.47
CA PHE A 81 15.91 -25.56 -21.77
C PHE A 81 15.57 -24.11 -22.14
N LEU A 82 15.33 -23.83 -23.42
CA LEU A 82 14.89 -22.52 -23.91
C LEU A 82 13.45 -22.20 -23.51
N TYR A 83 12.60 -23.22 -23.35
CA TYR A 83 11.18 -23.07 -23.01
C TYR A 83 10.94 -23.04 -21.49
N GLY A 84 11.70 -23.78 -20.70
CA GLY A 84 11.63 -23.78 -19.22
C GLY A 84 12.13 -22.49 -18.56
N PHE A 85 12.96 -21.71 -19.26
CA PHE A 85 13.39 -20.37 -18.82
C PHE A 85 12.64 -19.22 -19.48
N GLY A 86 11.81 -19.47 -20.50
CA GLY A 86 11.47 -18.44 -21.47
C GLY A 86 10.09 -17.79 -21.38
N TRP A 87 9.02 -18.50 -21.01
CA TRP A 87 7.67 -18.05 -21.39
C TRP A 87 6.64 -18.14 -20.25
N GLN A 88 6.07 -16.98 -19.88
CA GLN A 88 5.05 -16.79 -18.85
C GLN A 88 3.64 -17.03 -19.41
N GLY A 89 2.79 -17.78 -18.70
CA GLY A 89 1.34 -17.89 -18.96
C GLY A 89 0.81 -19.33 -18.90
N GLY A 90 -0.47 -19.50 -18.54
CA GLY A 90 -1.22 -20.76 -18.33
C GLY A 90 -1.35 -21.74 -19.52
N TRP A 91 -0.39 -21.77 -20.45
CA TRP A 91 -0.33 -22.70 -21.58
C TRP A 91 0.25 -24.07 -21.22
N LEU A 92 0.59 -24.32 -19.96
CA LEU A 92 1.19 -25.59 -19.52
C LEU A 92 0.30 -26.80 -19.91
N GLU A 93 -1.03 -26.67 -19.82
CA GLU A 93 -1.99 -27.71 -20.22
C GLU A 93 -2.01 -27.97 -21.74
N TYR A 94 -1.99 -26.91 -22.55
CA TYR A 94 -1.87 -27.01 -24.01
C TYR A 94 -0.52 -27.59 -24.43
N LEU A 95 0.54 -27.26 -23.69
CA LEU A 95 1.88 -27.74 -23.95
C LEU A 95 2.03 -29.21 -23.59
N VAL A 96 1.46 -29.69 -22.48
CA VAL A 96 1.37 -31.13 -22.16
C VAL A 96 0.59 -31.86 -23.25
N SER A 97 -0.46 -31.25 -23.80
CA SER A 97 -1.26 -31.81 -24.90
C SER A 97 -0.46 -31.90 -26.22
N ILE A 98 0.30 -30.85 -26.58
CA ILE A 98 1.18 -30.84 -27.76
C ILE A 98 2.32 -31.86 -27.60
N HIS A 99 2.89 -31.98 -26.39
CA HIS A 99 3.92 -32.97 -26.09
C HIS A 99 3.39 -34.40 -26.19
N SER A 100 2.16 -34.65 -25.71
CA SER A 100 1.48 -35.95 -25.88
C SER A 100 1.24 -36.26 -27.36
N PHE A 101 0.98 -35.26 -28.19
CA PHE A 101 0.82 -35.43 -29.63
C PHE A 101 2.15 -35.74 -30.34
N ILE A 102 3.23 -35.01 -30.01
CA ILE A 102 4.58 -35.28 -30.50
C ILE A 102 5.06 -36.68 -30.06
N PHE A 103 4.69 -37.11 -28.85
CA PHE A 103 4.93 -38.46 -28.36
C PHE A 103 4.22 -39.53 -29.19
N CYS A 104 2.92 -39.39 -29.46
CA CYS A 104 2.19 -40.29 -30.36
C CYS A 104 2.87 -40.36 -31.73
N PHE A 105 3.31 -39.22 -32.28
CA PHE A 105 3.99 -39.16 -33.56
C PHE A 105 5.35 -39.86 -33.55
N LEU A 106 6.18 -39.64 -32.53
CA LEU A 106 7.48 -40.29 -32.38
C LEU A 106 7.39 -41.78 -32.07
N VAL A 107 6.35 -42.23 -31.34
CA VAL A 107 6.06 -43.65 -31.09
C VAL A 107 5.66 -44.33 -32.40
N VAL A 108 4.78 -43.71 -33.21
CA VAL A 108 4.39 -44.23 -34.52
C VAL A 108 5.59 -44.35 -35.45
N ILE A 109 6.45 -43.33 -35.51
CA ILE A 109 7.70 -43.37 -36.30
C ILE A 109 8.65 -44.44 -35.78
N SER A 110 8.82 -44.55 -34.46
CA SER A 110 9.69 -45.56 -33.87
C SER A 110 9.19 -46.96 -34.15
N PHE A 111 7.87 -47.19 -34.09
CA PHE A 111 7.23 -48.47 -34.44
C PHE A 111 7.42 -48.80 -35.93
N TYR A 112 7.20 -47.81 -36.81
CA TYR A 112 7.38 -47.94 -38.26
C TYR A 112 8.84 -48.22 -38.64
N CYS A 113 9.80 -47.56 -37.99
CA CYS A 113 11.23 -47.82 -38.19
C CYS A 113 11.71 -49.14 -37.56
N PHE A 114 11.02 -49.67 -36.54
CA PHE A 114 11.37 -50.96 -35.92
C PHE A 114 10.90 -52.14 -36.78
N THR A 115 9.73 -52.03 -37.41
CA THR A 115 9.17 -53.07 -38.28
C THR A 115 10.02 -53.36 -39.53
N GLU A 116 10.90 -52.42 -39.95
CA GLU A 116 11.83 -52.65 -41.06
C GLU A 116 13.17 -53.29 -40.64
N THR A 117 13.47 -53.43 -39.34
CA THR A 117 14.75 -53.99 -38.88
C THR A 117 14.57 -55.25 -38.04
N ARG A 118 14.47 -56.39 -38.75
CA ARG A 118 14.80 -57.79 -38.40
C ARG A 118 14.57 -58.32 -36.98
N GLU A 119 13.99 -59.52 -36.97
CA GLU A 119 13.99 -60.53 -35.91
C GLU A 119 15.28 -60.52 -35.07
N VAL A 120 15.16 -60.09 -33.82
CA VAL A 120 16.08 -60.43 -32.74
C VAL A 120 15.20 -60.88 -31.59
N GLU A 121 15.25 -62.17 -31.26
CA GLU A 121 14.67 -62.69 -30.03
C GLU A 121 15.30 -61.95 -28.84
N PHE A 122 14.46 -61.26 -28.08
CA PHE A 122 14.85 -60.47 -26.93
C PHE A 122 14.24 -61.13 -25.69
N GLU A 123 15.05 -61.78 -24.86
CA GLU A 123 14.66 -62.02 -23.47
C GLU A 123 14.86 -60.71 -22.68
N PRO A 124 13.80 -60.09 -22.15
CA PRO A 124 13.93 -58.90 -21.34
C PRO A 124 14.39 -59.30 -19.93
N CYS A 125 15.69 -59.52 -19.74
CA CYS A 125 16.25 -59.58 -18.40
C CYS A 125 16.45 -58.15 -17.87
N PHE A 126 15.35 -57.52 -17.45
CA PHE A 126 15.36 -56.41 -16.51
C PHE A 126 14.04 -56.41 -15.73
N GLU A 127 14.14 -56.47 -14.42
CA GLU A 127 13.06 -56.83 -13.49
C GLU A 127 11.84 -55.90 -13.61
N SER A 128 10.69 -56.49 -13.96
CA SER A 128 9.35 -55.91 -13.77
C SER A 128 9.13 -55.35 -12.35
N GLY A 129 9.92 -55.81 -11.37
CA GLY A 129 9.96 -55.31 -10.01
C GLY A 129 10.36 -53.83 -9.88
N ILE A 130 11.28 -53.29 -10.70
CA ILE A 130 11.71 -51.89 -10.59
C ILE A 130 10.63 -50.94 -11.13
N LEU A 131 9.96 -51.31 -12.23
CA LEU A 131 8.79 -50.59 -12.75
C LEU A 131 7.64 -50.63 -11.75
N ALA A 132 7.29 -51.82 -11.25
CA ALA A 132 6.25 -51.97 -10.26
C ALA A 132 6.58 -51.14 -9.01
N THR A 133 7.84 -51.13 -8.56
CA THR A 133 8.28 -50.36 -7.40
C THR A 133 8.22 -48.86 -7.67
N TYR A 134 8.67 -48.35 -8.83
CA TYR A 134 8.62 -46.92 -9.14
C TYR A 134 7.20 -46.42 -9.40
N VAL A 135 6.37 -47.20 -10.13
CA VAL A 135 4.95 -46.91 -10.32
C VAL A 135 4.25 -46.92 -8.97
N VAL A 136 4.50 -47.93 -8.11
CA VAL A 136 4.00 -47.95 -6.73
C VAL A 136 4.51 -46.73 -5.97
N LEU A 137 5.77 -46.32 -6.08
CA LEU A 137 6.29 -45.14 -5.37
C LEU A 137 5.69 -43.83 -5.88
N VAL A 138 5.41 -43.68 -7.18
CA VAL A 138 4.72 -42.49 -7.72
C VAL A 138 3.24 -42.52 -7.35
N PHE A 139 2.56 -43.66 -7.45
CA PHE A 139 1.18 -43.80 -6.99
C PHE A 139 1.07 -43.65 -5.48
N LEU A 140 2.09 -44.06 -4.72
CA LEU A 140 2.17 -43.90 -3.27
C LEU A 140 2.56 -42.47 -2.90
N PHE A 141 3.39 -41.78 -3.69
CA PHE A 141 3.63 -40.34 -3.55
C PHE A 141 2.38 -39.54 -3.90
N LEU A 142 1.66 -39.88 -4.97
CA LEU A 142 0.39 -39.26 -5.34
C LEU A 142 -0.71 -39.60 -4.32
N ALA A 143 -0.73 -40.83 -3.79
CA ALA A 143 -1.65 -41.21 -2.72
C ALA A 143 -1.31 -40.53 -1.40
N VAL A 144 -0.02 -40.35 -1.08
CA VAL A 144 0.42 -39.54 0.06
C VAL A 144 0.04 -38.08 -0.15
N LEU A 145 0.21 -37.52 -1.36
CA LEU A 145 -0.27 -36.18 -1.66
C LEU A 145 -1.80 -36.09 -1.54
N LEU A 146 -2.57 -37.09 -1.98
CA LEU A 146 -4.03 -37.14 -1.83
C LEU A 146 -4.46 -37.25 -0.37
N VAL A 147 -3.78 -38.06 0.44
CA VAL A 147 -4.03 -38.17 1.89
C VAL A 147 -3.65 -36.88 2.59
N LEU A 148 -2.53 -36.26 2.23
CA LEU A 148 -2.09 -34.98 2.80
C LEU A 148 -2.97 -33.79 2.36
N ASP A 149 -3.62 -33.89 1.19
CA ASP A 149 -4.61 -32.96 0.66
C ASP A 149 -5.97 -33.15 1.36
N GLU A 150 -6.46 -34.40 1.52
CA GLU A 150 -7.67 -34.71 2.32
C GLU A 150 -7.51 -34.32 3.80
N GLU A 151 -6.32 -34.49 4.38
CA GLU A 151 -6.00 -34.03 5.74
C GLU A 151 -5.60 -32.53 5.80
N ASN A 152 -5.61 -31.80 4.68
CA ASN A 152 -5.31 -30.36 4.58
C ASN A 152 -3.92 -29.92 5.09
N SER A 153 -3.01 -30.84 5.39
CA SER A 153 -1.77 -30.62 6.15
C SER A 153 -0.64 -29.90 5.38
N LEU A 154 -0.69 -29.84 4.05
CA LEU A 154 0.34 -29.22 3.20
C LEU A 154 0.03 -27.77 2.76
N VAL A 155 -1.19 -27.29 3.03
CA VAL A 155 -1.73 -26.07 2.41
C VAL A 155 -2.48 -25.20 3.42
N PHE A 156 -3.31 -25.80 4.27
CA PHE A 156 -4.08 -25.03 5.24
C PHE A 156 -3.27 -24.86 6.52
N PHE A 157 -3.16 -23.61 6.95
CA PHE A 157 -3.02 -23.36 8.36
C PHE A 157 -4.43 -23.40 8.96
N GLU A 158 -4.57 -23.94 10.16
CA GLU A 158 -5.81 -23.77 10.89
C GLU A 158 -5.86 -22.34 11.43
N TYR A 159 -6.98 -21.67 11.21
CA TYR A 159 -7.25 -20.48 12.01
C TYR A 159 -7.39 -20.92 13.46
N GLY A 160 -6.54 -20.36 14.31
CA GLY A 160 -6.38 -20.80 15.69
C GLY A 160 -7.43 -20.19 16.61
N ASP A 161 -7.73 -20.91 17.68
CA ASP A 161 -8.32 -20.34 18.89
C ASP A 161 -7.18 -20.04 19.88
N VAL A 162 -7.12 -18.81 20.40
CA VAL A 162 -6.19 -18.46 21.47
C VAL A 162 -6.83 -18.87 22.79
N SER A 163 -6.18 -19.77 23.53
CA SER A 163 -6.65 -20.20 24.85
C SER A 163 -6.74 -19.00 25.80
N GLU A 164 -7.85 -18.90 26.54
CA GLU A 164 -8.06 -17.85 27.56
C GLU A 164 -8.10 -16.41 27.00
N TYR A 165 -8.52 -16.24 25.75
CA TYR A 165 -8.74 -14.91 25.16
C TYR A 165 -10.00 -14.22 25.73
N SER A 166 -9.90 -12.92 26.03
CA SER A 166 -11.00 -12.13 26.61
C SER A 166 -11.88 -11.47 25.53
N TYR A 167 -13.19 -11.44 25.75
CA TYR A 167 -14.20 -10.88 24.83
C TYR A 167 -15.02 -9.71 25.43
N PRO A 168 -14.38 -8.62 25.91
CA PRO A 168 -15.07 -7.57 26.66
C PRO A 168 -16.04 -6.71 25.82
N TYR A 169 -15.93 -6.73 24.49
CA TYR A 169 -16.70 -5.83 23.60
C TYR A 169 -17.78 -6.52 22.76
N GLY A 170 -17.91 -7.84 22.88
CA GLY A 170 -18.88 -8.67 22.15
C GLY A 170 -18.30 -10.04 21.76
N GLU A 171 -19.08 -10.85 21.04
CA GLU A 171 -18.71 -12.24 20.70
C GLU A 171 -17.56 -12.35 19.69
N SER A 172 -17.37 -11.34 18.83
CA SER A 172 -16.25 -11.35 17.88
C SER A 172 -14.91 -11.08 18.59
N PRO A 173 -13.85 -11.85 18.30
CA PRO A 173 -12.52 -11.68 18.92
C PRO A 173 -11.86 -10.35 18.58
N PHE A 174 -12.31 -9.68 17.51
CA PHE A 174 -11.68 -8.46 16.99
C PHE A 174 -12.31 -7.18 17.51
N LEU A 175 -13.51 -7.26 18.11
CA LEU A 175 -14.19 -6.09 18.64
C LEU A 175 -13.32 -5.36 19.68
N PRO A 176 -13.29 -4.01 19.65
CA PRO A 176 -14.21 -3.11 18.93
C PRO A 176 -13.80 -2.78 17.47
N SER A 177 -12.71 -3.35 16.94
CA SER A 177 -12.48 -3.31 15.50
C SER A 177 -13.58 -4.10 14.79
N LEU A 178 -14.03 -3.59 13.63
CA LEU A 178 -15.04 -4.25 12.81
C LEU A 178 -14.42 -5.26 11.82
N THR A 179 -13.14 -5.58 11.99
CA THR A 179 -12.46 -6.60 11.19
C THR A 179 -13.11 -7.97 11.40
N THR A 180 -13.21 -8.75 10.33
CA THR A 180 -13.59 -10.15 10.36
C THR A 180 -12.59 -11.01 9.58
N THR A 181 -12.61 -12.30 9.84
CA THR A 181 -11.97 -13.32 8.99
C THR A 181 -13.05 -14.25 8.44
N VAL A 182 -12.75 -15.00 7.38
CA VAL A 182 -13.71 -15.91 6.72
C VAL A 182 -14.42 -16.89 7.66
N ASN A 183 -13.83 -17.20 8.82
CA ASN A 183 -14.38 -18.08 9.86
C ASN A 183 -14.39 -17.44 11.26
N ASN A 184 -14.16 -16.12 11.35
CA ASN A 184 -14.11 -15.35 12.60
C ASN A 184 -13.10 -15.88 13.65
N ARG A 185 -12.00 -16.49 13.20
CA ARG A 185 -10.89 -16.98 14.03
C ARG A 185 -9.57 -16.26 13.72
N PHE A 186 -8.54 -16.49 14.53
CA PHE A 186 -7.23 -15.84 14.41
C PHE A 186 -6.40 -16.40 13.25
N VAL A 187 -5.56 -15.54 12.66
CA VAL A 187 -4.61 -15.86 11.59
C VAL A 187 -3.21 -16.01 12.18
N PRO A 188 -2.45 -17.06 11.86
CA PRO A 188 -1.08 -17.19 12.34
C PRO A 188 -0.20 -16.00 11.94
N GLU A 189 0.68 -15.58 12.85
CA GLU A 189 1.52 -14.38 12.69
C GLU A 189 2.37 -14.45 11.43
N GLU A 190 2.91 -15.62 11.10
CA GLU A 190 3.76 -15.87 9.93
C GLU A 190 3.02 -15.77 8.59
N VAL A 191 1.68 -15.84 8.59
CA VAL A 191 0.87 -15.68 7.38
C VAL A 191 0.58 -14.21 7.11
N ILE A 192 0.27 -13.44 8.16
CA ILE A 192 -0.05 -12.02 8.04
C ILE A 192 1.21 -11.13 8.08
N GLY A 193 2.21 -11.47 8.88
CA GLY A 193 3.38 -10.66 9.20
C GLY A 193 4.68 -11.05 8.50
N ASN A 194 4.63 -11.57 7.27
CA ASN A 194 5.83 -12.03 6.56
C ASN A 194 6.06 -11.33 5.21
N SER A 195 6.01 -10.00 5.21
CA SER A 195 6.20 -9.16 4.01
C SER A 195 7.56 -9.36 3.33
N ASN A 196 8.57 -9.83 4.09
CA ASN A 196 9.90 -10.17 3.58
C ASN A 196 9.85 -11.25 2.49
N GLU A 197 8.93 -12.21 2.56
CA GLU A 197 8.76 -13.22 1.52
C GLU A 197 8.27 -12.61 0.21
N CYS A 198 7.41 -11.59 0.27
CA CYS A 198 6.97 -10.85 -0.91
C CYS A 198 8.16 -10.14 -1.59
N GLY A 199 9.07 -9.58 -0.79
CA GLY A 199 10.27 -8.87 -1.26
C GLY A 199 11.28 -9.73 -2.04
N LEU A 200 11.18 -11.07 -1.97
CA LEU A 200 12.01 -11.98 -2.78
C LEU A 200 11.72 -11.87 -4.28
N CYS A 201 10.47 -11.55 -4.65
CA CYS A 201 10.04 -11.36 -6.04
C CYS A 201 9.63 -9.91 -6.34
N HIS A 202 9.13 -9.17 -5.35
CA HIS A 202 8.64 -7.78 -5.42
C HIS A 202 9.54 -6.83 -4.65
N TYR A 203 10.85 -6.87 -4.97
CA TYR A 203 11.87 -6.16 -4.20
C TYR A 203 11.68 -4.64 -4.19
N GLU A 204 11.30 -4.03 -5.33
CA GLU A 204 11.13 -2.58 -5.42
C GLU A 204 9.89 -2.12 -4.62
N GLU A 205 8.77 -2.82 -4.76
CA GLU A 205 7.55 -2.54 -4.00
C GLU A 205 7.76 -2.75 -2.50
N PHE A 206 8.53 -3.78 -2.12
CA PHE A 206 8.89 -4.03 -0.72
C PHE A 206 9.69 -2.87 -0.10
N LEU A 207 10.73 -2.38 -0.79
CA LEU A 207 11.52 -1.24 -0.29
C LEU A 207 10.69 0.05 -0.21
N GLU A 208 9.77 0.25 -1.16
CA GLU A 208 8.85 1.38 -1.13
C GLU A 208 7.87 1.31 0.04
N TRP A 209 7.30 0.13 0.27
CA TRP A 209 6.44 -0.16 1.41
C TRP A 209 7.17 0.00 2.74
N GLU A 210 8.39 -0.55 2.87
CA GLU A 210 9.22 -0.44 4.08
C GLU A 210 9.46 1.03 4.47
N SER A 211 9.66 1.91 3.48
CA SER A 211 9.82 3.35 3.68
C SER A 211 8.52 4.10 4.04
N SER A 212 7.36 3.46 3.87
CA SER A 212 6.04 4.10 4.00
C SER A 212 5.57 4.20 5.46
N VAL A 213 4.54 5.01 5.70
CA VAL A 213 3.89 5.07 7.03
C VAL A 213 3.09 3.80 7.31
N HIS A 214 2.67 3.04 6.29
CA HIS A 214 1.92 1.80 6.47
C HIS A 214 2.77 0.72 7.14
N SER A 215 3.99 0.46 6.65
CA SER A 215 4.93 -0.48 7.31
C SER A 215 5.27 -0.02 8.74
N GLN A 216 5.38 1.30 8.93
CA GLN A 216 5.79 1.90 10.19
C GLN A 216 4.63 2.25 11.12
N ALA A 217 3.39 1.87 10.79
CA ALA A 217 2.18 2.30 11.49
C ALA A 217 2.16 1.89 12.98
N SER A 218 2.79 0.77 13.30
CA SER A 218 2.98 0.26 14.67
C SER A 218 4.26 0.74 15.34
N SER A 219 5.34 0.97 14.56
CA SER A 219 6.62 1.45 15.08
C SER A 219 6.68 2.96 15.27
N ASP A 220 5.69 3.71 14.78
CA ASP A 220 5.59 5.15 14.93
C ASP A 220 5.65 5.53 16.44
N PRO A 221 6.71 6.23 16.89
CA PRO A 221 6.85 6.57 18.30
C PRO A 221 5.74 7.49 18.83
N PHE A 222 5.11 8.28 17.94
CA PHE A 222 3.94 9.09 18.30
C PHE A 222 2.73 8.20 18.56
N TYR A 223 2.49 7.20 17.71
CA TYR A 223 1.44 6.21 17.91
C TYR A 223 1.67 5.38 19.18
N ILE A 224 2.89 4.88 19.39
CA ILE A 224 3.26 4.08 20.58
C ILE A 224 2.89 4.80 21.86
N LYS A 225 3.19 6.12 21.95
CA LYS A 225 2.81 6.92 23.13
C LYS A 225 1.31 6.91 23.41
N ASN A 226 0.50 6.99 22.36
CA ASN A 226 -0.96 7.06 22.46
C ASN A 226 -1.59 5.71 22.74
N ILE A 227 -1.08 4.63 22.14
CA ILE A 227 -1.57 3.28 22.43
C ILE A 227 -1.20 2.84 23.85
N ASP A 228 0.01 3.19 24.34
CA ASP A 228 0.40 2.97 25.74
C ASP A 228 -0.57 3.67 26.70
N LEU A 229 -0.99 4.89 26.34
CA LEU A 229 -1.95 5.68 27.11
C LEU A 229 -3.34 5.02 27.14
N LEU A 230 -3.82 4.50 26.01
CA LEU A 230 -5.07 3.75 25.94
C LEU A 230 -5.01 2.47 26.77
N VAL A 231 -3.96 1.66 26.59
CA VAL A 231 -3.77 0.38 27.28
C VAL A 231 -3.67 0.57 28.79
N ARG A 232 -2.98 1.62 29.25
CA ARG A 232 -2.90 1.93 30.68
C ARG A 232 -4.27 2.29 31.27
N ASP A 233 -5.11 2.99 30.51
CA ASP A 233 -6.40 3.49 30.99
C ASP A 233 -7.53 2.43 30.85
N HIS A 234 -7.46 1.54 29.84
CA HIS A 234 -8.56 0.61 29.47
C HIS A 234 -8.13 -0.87 29.30
N GLY A 235 -6.86 -1.21 29.47
CA GLY A 235 -6.31 -2.55 29.27
C GLY A 235 -5.96 -2.89 27.82
N ILE A 236 -5.21 -3.98 27.61
CA ILE A 236 -4.77 -4.44 26.28
C ILE A 236 -5.95 -4.70 25.31
N PRO A 237 -7.08 -5.31 25.72
CA PRO A 237 -8.19 -5.55 24.79
C PRO A 237 -8.73 -4.29 24.10
N ALA A 238 -8.62 -3.11 24.73
CA ALA A 238 -9.03 -1.85 24.12
C ALA A 238 -8.18 -1.47 22.90
N ALA A 239 -6.93 -1.93 22.85
CA ALA A 239 -6.01 -1.68 21.73
C ALA A 239 -6.55 -2.19 20.39
N ARG A 240 -7.41 -3.23 20.41
CA ARG A 240 -8.09 -3.76 19.21
C ARG A 240 -8.74 -2.67 18.37
N TYR A 241 -9.23 -1.59 19.00
CA TYR A 241 -9.76 -0.40 18.32
C TYR A 241 -8.74 0.24 17.36
N CYS A 242 -7.52 0.47 17.84
CA CYS A 242 -6.46 1.11 17.06
C CYS A 242 -5.76 0.11 16.12
N GLU A 243 -5.56 -1.10 16.62
CA GLU A 243 -4.72 -2.10 15.96
C GLU A 243 -5.37 -2.68 14.69
N GLY A 244 -6.69 -2.57 14.54
CA GLY A 244 -7.35 -2.89 13.25
C GLY A 244 -6.82 -2.09 12.06
N CYS A 245 -6.32 -0.87 12.31
CA CYS A 245 -5.74 0.00 11.29
C CYS A 245 -4.21 0.11 11.40
N HIS A 246 -3.64 0.10 12.62
CA HIS A 246 -2.21 0.36 12.87
C HIS A 246 -1.34 -0.90 12.92
N SER A 247 -1.88 -2.02 13.40
CA SER A 247 -1.22 -3.33 13.44
C SER A 247 -2.21 -4.46 13.21
N PRO A 248 -2.70 -4.63 11.97
CA PRO A 248 -3.58 -5.76 11.65
C PRO A 248 -2.96 -7.11 12.04
N ILE A 249 -1.62 -7.22 12.04
CA ILE A 249 -0.89 -8.39 12.52
C ILE A 249 -1.23 -8.68 14.00
N ALA A 250 -1.10 -7.69 14.89
CA ALA A 250 -1.41 -7.87 16.31
C ALA A 250 -2.88 -8.22 16.55
N LEU A 251 -3.80 -7.58 15.82
CA LEU A 251 -5.23 -7.87 15.92
C LEU A 251 -5.56 -9.30 15.46
N LEU A 252 -5.12 -9.66 14.25
CA LEU A 252 -5.52 -10.90 13.58
C LEU A 252 -4.82 -12.12 14.18
N SER A 253 -3.63 -11.99 14.77
CA SER A 253 -2.92 -13.09 15.42
C SER A 253 -3.30 -13.34 16.87
N GLY A 254 -4.21 -12.53 17.43
CA GLY A 254 -4.69 -12.70 18.80
C GLY A 254 -3.70 -12.24 19.88
N GLN A 255 -2.78 -11.34 19.54
CA GLN A 255 -1.82 -10.75 20.51
C GLN A 255 -2.51 -9.84 21.54
N LEU A 256 -3.74 -9.39 21.26
CA LEU A 256 -4.47 -8.40 22.06
C LEU A 256 -5.36 -9.05 23.13
N GLY A 257 -4.87 -10.15 23.73
CA GLY A 257 -5.44 -10.78 24.92
C GLY A 257 -5.14 -9.96 26.19
N SER A 258 -5.78 -10.29 27.31
CA SER A 258 -5.60 -9.55 28.56
C SER A 258 -4.14 -9.54 29.05
N ASP A 259 -3.44 -10.68 28.91
CA ASP A 259 -2.01 -10.84 29.23
C ASP A 259 -1.09 -10.68 28.00
N GLY A 260 -1.65 -10.14 26.91
CA GLY A 260 -0.96 -9.96 25.64
C GLY A 260 -0.18 -8.65 25.54
N PHE A 261 0.12 -8.25 24.31
CA PHE A 261 0.85 -7.03 24.02
C PHE A 261 0.31 -6.36 22.76
N HIS A 262 0.40 -5.03 22.69
CA HIS A 262 -0.03 -4.26 21.52
C HIS A 262 1.10 -4.18 20.48
N GLY A 263 0.77 -3.87 19.22
CA GLY A 263 1.68 -3.88 18.08
C GLY A 263 2.85 -2.90 18.21
N GLY A 264 2.72 -1.88 19.05
CA GLY A 264 3.80 -0.96 19.42
C GLY A 264 4.97 -1.59 20.19
N THR A 265 4.84 -2.84 20.65
CA THR A 265 5.85 -3.53 21.46
C THR A 265 7.10 -3.88 20.64
N LYS A 266 8.22 -3.23 20.97
CA LYS A 266 9.51 -3.40 20.29
C LYS A 266 9.95 -4.87 20.24
N GLY A 267 10.48 -5.27 19.08
CA GLY A 267 10.99 -6.63 18.84
C GLY A 267 9.94 -7.63 18.35
N SER A 268 8.66 -7.28 18.36
CA SER A 268 7.60 -8.11 17.74
C SER A 268 7.55 -7.93 16.21
N VAL A 269 6.97 -8.91 15.51
CA VAL A 269 6.72 -8.81 14.06
C VAL A 269 5.72 -7.69 13.77
N SER A 270 4.67 -7.59 14.58
CA SER A 270 3.66 -6.52 14.56
C SER A 270 4.29 -5.12 14.58
N HIS A 271 5.29 -4.90 15.44
CA HIS A 271 6.01 -3.62 15.52
C HIS A 271 6.77 -3.31 14.23
N ASN A 272 7.44 -4.30 13.66
CA ASN A 272 8.33 -4.11 12.52
C ASN A 272 7.59 -3.97 11.18
N GLN A 273 6.35 -4.44 11.08
CA GLN A 273 5.63 -4.50 9.81
C GLN A 273 4.27 -3.81 9.79
N GLY A 274 3.77 -3.26 10.90
CA GLY A 274 2.56 -2.43 10.94
C GLY A 274 1.42 -2.98 10.06
N VAL A 275 1.08 -2.22 9.01
CA VAL A 275 0.23 -2.67 7.92
C VAL A 275 1.09 -3.40 6.88
N SER A 276 1.14 -4.72 6.99
CA SER A 276 1.89 -5.63 6.12
C SER A 276 1.33 -5.73 4.70
N CYS A 277 2.05 -6.40 3.79
CA CYS A 277 1.51 -6.75 2.46
C CYS A 277 0.17 -7.50 2.56
N MET A 278 0.10 -8.51 3.44
CA MET A 278 -1.10 -9.33 3.59
C MET A 278 -2.24 -8.60 4.32
N SER A 279 -1.95 -7.53 5.05
CA SER A 279 -2.97 -6.66 5.64
C SER A 279 -3.85 -5.99 4.57
N CYS A 280 -3.31 -5.73 3.37
CA CYS A 280 -4.07 -5.20 2.25
C CYS A 280 -4.46 -6.29 1.24
N HIS A 281 -3.49 -7.08 0.76
CA HIS A 281 -3.71 -8.09 -0.28
C HIS A 281 -4.54 -9.29 0.21
N GLY A 282 -4.57 -9.54 1.52
CA GLY A 282 -5.41 -10.56 2.15
C GLY A 282 -6.89 -10.18 2.25
N ILE A 283 -7.26 -8.92 2.07
CA ILE A 283 -8.66 -8.49 2.18
C ILE A 283 -9.48 -9.16 1.06
N SER A 284 -10.51 -9.92 1.44
CA SER A 284 -11.47 -10.56 0.51
C SER A 284 -12.64 -9.64 0.19
N LYS A 285 -13.06 -8.83 1.17
CA LYS A 285 -14.30 -8.06 1.10
C LYS A 285 -14.25 -6.84 2.01
N ILE A 286 -14.87 -5.74 1.57
CA ILE A 286 -15.20 -4.61 2.45
C ILE A 286 -16.62 -4.80 2.95
N ASN A 287 -16.76 -4.90 4.27
CA ASN A 287 -18.06 -5.12 4.92
C ASN A 287 -18.87 -3.82 5.03
N GLY A 288 -18.22 -2.66 4.95
CA GLY A 288 -18.85 -1.36 4.86
C GLY A 288 -17.86 -0.20 4.96
N THR A 289 -18.30 0.99 4.55
CA THR A 289 -17.46 2.20 4.41
C THR A 289 -17.51 3.13 5.63
N GLN A 290 -18.13 2.70 6.72
CA GLN A 290 -18.24 3.50 7.94
C GLN A 290 -16.92 3.69 8.68
N GLY A 291 -15.88 2.92 8.34
CA GLY A 291 -14.56 2.94 8.97
C GLY A 291 -14.36 1.86 10.01
N MET A 292 -13.35 2.05 10.87
CA MET A 292 -13.02 1.14 11.99
C MET A 292 -12.59 -0.27 11.57
N ALA A 293 -11.72 -0.34 10.56
CA ALA A 293 -11.13 -1.56 10.02
C ALA A 293 -12.18 -2.60 9.56
N ASN A 294 -13.28 -2.11 8.96
CA ASN A 294 -14.42 -2.92 8.55
C ASN A 294 -14.19 -3.68 7.23
N TYR A 295 -13.31 -4.67 7.29
CA TYR A 295 -12.98 -5.57 6.19
C TYR A 295 -13.03 -7.03 6.65
N GLU A 296 -13.20 -7.94 5.69
CA GLU A 296 -12.99 -9.37 5.87
C GLU A 296 -11.63 -9.76 5.27
N LEU A 297 -10.84 -10.50 6.03
CA LEU A 297 -9.56 -11.06 5.59
C LEU A 297 -9.71 -12.54 5.21
N ASP A 298 -9.22 -12.88 4.02
CA ASP A 298 -8.96 -14.25 3.57
C ASP A 298 -7.45 -14.43 3.39
N ALA A 299 -6.81 -15.01 4.40
CA ALA A 299 -5.40 -15.34 4.39
C ALA A 299 -5.09 -16.72 3.78
N SER A 300 -6.07 -17.39 3.16
CA SER A 300 -5.89 -18.74 2.58
C SER A 300 -4.71 -18.80 1.61
N LYS A 301 -3.79 -19.73 1.84
CA LYS A 301 -2.69 -20.02 0.92
C LYS A 301 -3.15 -21.06 -0.11
N THR A 302 -2.77 -20.86 -1.37
CA THR A 302 -3.21 -21.70 -2.49
C THR A 302 -2.10 -22.57 -3.08
N TYR A 303 -0.92 -22.60 -2.45
CA TYR A 303 0.23 -23.33 -2.97
C TYR A 303 0.69 -24.41 -2.00
N LEU A 304 1.11 -25.56 -2.57
CA LEU A 304 1.72 -26.64 -1.81
C LEU A 304 3.00 -26.15 -1.10
N PHE A 305 3.24 -26.68 0.09
CA PHE A 305 4.42 -26.40 0.93
C PHE A 305 4.50 -24.98 1.49
N SER A 306 3.42 -24.21 1.36
CA SER A 306 3.37 -22.82 1.84
C SER A 306 3.39 -22.68 3.37
N GLN A 307 3.28 -23.79 4.10
CA GLN A 307 3.33 -23.88 5.56
C GLN A 307 4.54 -24.66 6.10
N VAL A 308 5.52 -25.01 5.25
CA VAL A 308 6.61 -25.88 5.66
C VAL A 308 7.92 -25.10 5.83
N ASP A 309 8.56 -25.24 7.00
CA ASP A 309 9.81 -24.53 7.33
C ASP A 309 11.09 -25.15 6.74
N SER A 310 10.97 -26.22 5.96
CA SER A 310 12.10 -26.80 5.25
C SER A 310 12.59 -25.88 4.14
N LYS A 311 13.90 -25.56 4.16
CA LYS A 311 14.57 -24.79 3.08
C LYS A 311 14.37 -25.39 1.70
N LEU A 312 14.31 -26.72 1.59
CA LEU A 312 14.09 -27.39 0.30
C LEU A 312 12.65 -27.21 -0.16
N LEU A 313 11.68 -27.39 0.73
CA LEU A 313 10.26 -27.28 0.38
C LEU A 313 9.84 -25.84 0.12
N LYS A 314 10.42 -24.83 0.81
CA LYS A 314 10.24 -23.41 0.46
C LYS A 314 10.72 -23.08 -0.96
N LYS A 315 11.81 -23.70 -1.43
CA LYS A 315 12.23 -23.53 -2.83
C LYS A 315 11.20 -24.10 -3.82
N LEU A 316 10.58 -25.23 -3.49
CA LEU A 316 9.51 -25.80 -4.31
C LEU A 316 8.26 -24.93 -4.28
N TYR A 317 7.90 -24.37 -3.13
CA TYR A 317 6.82 -23.39 -3.00
C TYR A 317 7.03 -22.17 -3.93
N TYR A 318 8.21 -21.55 -3.91
CA TYR A 318 8.49 -20.42 -4.82
C TYR A 318 8.51 -20.83 -6.29
N LEU A 319 9.00 -22.03 -6.60
CA LEU A 319 8.98 -22.58 -7.95
C LEU A 319 7.53 -22.78 -8.44
N LEU A 320 6.63 -23.24 -7.57
CA LEU A 320 5.21 -23.40 -7.90
C LEU A 320 4.53 -22.05 -8.20
N ILE A 321 4.85 -20.99 -7.46
CA ILE A 321 4.35 -19.64 -7.78
C ILE A 321 4.80 -19.21 -9.18
N TYR A 322 6.06 -19.49 -9.54
CA TYR A 322 6.60 -19.17 -10.86
C TYR A 322 5.93 -19.97 -11.98
N PHE A 323 5.59 -21.24 -11.74
CA PHE A 323 4.91 -22.10 -12.73
C PHE A 323 3.42 -21.82 -12.86
N TYR A 324 2.75 -21.39 -11.80
CA TYR A 324 1.32 -21.09 -11.79
C TYR A 324 1.05 -19.64 -11.37
N PRO A 325 1.57 -18.62 -12.08
CA PRO A 325 1.51 -17.22 -11.64
C PRO A 325 0.10 -16.63 -11.67
N ASP A 326 -0.81 -17.19 -12.46
CA ASP A 326 -2.18 -16.70 -12.60
C ASP A 326 -2.98 -16.84 -11.29
N VAL A 327 -2.73 -17.89 -10.52
CA VAL A 327 -3.34 -18.08 -9.19
C VAL A 327 -2.85 -17.04 -8.20
N HIS A 328 -1.52 -16.81 -8.15
CA HIS A 328 -0.92 -15.78 -7.32
C HIS A 328 -1.49 -14.41 -7.66
N LYS A 329 -1.58 -14.08 -8.95
CA LYS A 329 -2.18 -12.84 -9.43
C LYS A 329 -3.66 -12.73 -9.02
N MET A 330 -4.45 -13.78 -9.19
CA MET A 330 -5.87 -13.76 -8.82
C MET A 330 -6.08 -13.55 -7.32
N LYS A 331 -5.26 -14.19 -6.47
CA LYS A 331 -5.38 -14.06 -5.02
C LYS A 331 -4.80 -12.76 -4.47
N MET A 332 -3.70 -12.26 -5.05
CA MET A 332 -2.99 -11.08 -4.56
C MET A 332 -3.43 -9.78 -5.24
N ARG A 333 -3.99 -9.82 -6.45
CA ARG A 333 -4.46 -8.62 -7.17
C ARG A 333 -5.97 -8.70 -7.41
N LYS A 334 -6.73 -8.73 -6.31
CA LYS A 334 -8.20 -8.66 -6.34
C LYS A 334 -8.64 -7.27 -6.79
N ASP A 335 -9.77 -7.19 -7.51
CA ASP A 335 -10.32 -5.93 -8.03
C ASP A 335 -10.63 -4.90 -6.92
N ILE A 336 -10.87 -5.38 -5.70
CA ILE A 336 -11.13 -4.53 -4.53
C ILE A 336 -9.94 -3.61 -4.18
N LEU A 337 -8.73 -3.96 -4.60
CA LEU A 337 -7.52 -3.16 -4.37
C LEU A 337 -7.52 -1.84 -5.15
N ASP A 338 -8.25 -1.78 -6.26
CA ASP A 338 -8.39 -0.56 -7.06
C ASP A 338 -9.57 0.31 -6.59
N GLN A 339 -10.36 -0.15 -5.60
CA GLN A 339 -11.56 0.52 -5.12
C GLN A 339 -11.26 1.46 -3.94
N PRO A 340 -11.75 2.71 -3.94
CA PRO A 340 -11.55 3.66 -2.83
C PRO A 340 -12.21 3.20 -1.51
N GLU A 341 -13.23 2.34 -1.59
CA GLU A 341 -13.88 1.70 -0.45
C GLU A 341 -12.89 0.89 0.40
N LEU A 342 -11.84 0.31 -0.21
CA LEU A 342 -10.78 -0.37 0.53
C LEU A 342 -10.12 0.58 1.53
N CYS A 343 -9.73 1.76 1.05
CA CYS A 343 -9.07 2.78 1.88
C CYS A 343 -10.00 3.27 2.99
N SER A 344 -11.31 3.31 2.75
CA SER A 344 -12.30 3.74 3.74
C SER A 344 -12.31 2.88 5.01
N SER A 345 -11.89 1.61 4.93
CA SER A 345 -11.82 0.73 6.09
C SER A 345 -10.90 1.29 7.18
N CYS A 346 -9.80 1.95 6.82
CA CYS A 346 -8.83 2.50 7.76
C CYS A 346 -8.79 4.03 7.80
N HIS A 347 -9.11 4.71 6.69
CA HIS A 347 -9.10 6.18 6.57
C HIS A 347 -10.45 6.84 6.93
N VAL A 348 -11.32 6.07 7.53
CA VAL A 348 -12.55 6.55 8.17
C VAL A 348 -12.58 6.03 9.60
N GLN A 349 -12.91 6.92 10.52
CA GLN A 349 -12.88 6.66 11.95
C GLN A 349 -14.15 7.22 12.61
N PHE A 350 -14.63 6.50 13.60
CA PHE A 350 -15.64 6.97 14.54
C PHE A 350 -15.29 6.44 15.92
N MET A 351 -15.71 7.13 16.97
CA MET A 351 -15.62 6.60 18.33
C MET A 351 -16.96 5.98 18.69
N ASP A 352 -16.93 4.78 19.25
CA ASP A 352 -18.12 4.11 19.76
C ASP A 352 -18.30 4.37 21.27
N GLU A 353 -19.54 4.30 21.73
CA GLU A 353 -19.89 4.44 23.14
C GLU A 353 -19.13 3.44 24.02
N LYS A 354 -18.85 2.23 23.51
CA LYS A 354 -18.09 1.20 24.23
C LYS A 354 -16.64 1.58 24.55
N ILE A 355 -16.10 2.60 23.89
CA ILE A 355 -14.70 3.05 24.06
C ILE A 355 -14.63 4.38 24.79
N ASN A 356 -15.50 5.34 24.47
CA ASN A 356 -15.47 6.66 25.12
C ASN A 356 -16.43 6.81 26.30
N ASN A 357 -17.32 5.84 26.55
CA ASN A 357 -18.39 5.91 27.56
C ASN A 357 -19.24 7.19 27.46
N TRP A 358 -19.53 7.67 26.24
CA TRP A 358 -20.27 8.91 26.00
C TRP A 358 -21.33 8.78 24.90
N THR A 359 -20.92 8.78 23.63
CA THR A 359 -21.82 8.61 22.48
C THR A 359 -21.01 8.22 21.25
N TRP A 360 -21.68 7.66 20.25
CA TRP A 360 -21.13 7.57 18.91
C TRP A 360 -20.85 8.97 18.36
N PHE A 361 -19.64 9.20 17.85
CA PHE A 361 -19.35 10.41 17.09
C PHE A 361 -18.37 10.13 15.95
N LYS A 362 -18.61 10.76 14.81
CA LYS A 362 -17.75 10.65 13.64
C LYS A 362 -16.45 11.43 13.87
N MET A 363 -15.33 10.81 13.55
CA MET A 363 -14.01 11.42 13.62
C MET A 363 -13.50 11.69 12.20
N GLN A 364 -12.26 11.30 11.91
CA GLN A 364 -11.63 11.48 10.62
C GLN A 364 -12.43 10.72 9.55
N ASP A 365 -12.73 11.39 8.44
CA ASP A 365 -13.47 10.77 7.33
C ASP A 365 -12.97 11.31 6.00
N GLU A 366 -11.90 10.70 5.50
CA GLU A 366 -11.34 11.09 4.21
C GLU A 366 -12.16 10.55 3.04
N TYR A 367 -12.86 9.42 3.21
CA TYR A 367 -13.66 8.81 2.14
C TYR A 367 -14.90 9.64 1.83
N SER A 368 -15.64 10.10 2.84
CA SER A 368 -16.79 10.99 2.62
C SER A 368 -16.34 12.34 2.07
N ALA A 369 -15.23 12.88 2.56
CA ALA A 369 -14.64 14.10 2.01
C ALA A 369 -14.22 13.93 0.53
N TRP A 370 -13.74 12.75 0.15
CA TRP A 370 -13.46 12.40 -1.23
C TRP A 370 -14.74 12.21 -2.06
N LEU A 371 -15.76 11.55 -1.55
CA LEU A 371 -17.06 11.41 -2.23
C LEU A 371 -17.67 12.78 -2.56
N GLU A 372 -17.56 13.75 -1.64
CA GLU A 372 -17.97 15.15 -1.84
C GLU A 372 -17.04 15.93 -2.80
N SER A 373 -15.89 15.39 -3.18
CA SER A 373 -14.93 16.09 -4.03
C SER A 373 -15.32 16.07 -5.52
N PRO A 374 -14.73 16.97 -6.33
CA PRO A 374 -14.78 16.87 -7.78
C PRO A 374 -14.09 15.62 -8.36
N PHE A 375 -13.24 14.94 -7.59
CA PHE A 375 -12.45 13.79 -8.06
C PHE A 375 -13.19 12.46 -7.94
N SER A 376 -14.27 12.37 -7.15
CA SER A 376 -15.02 11.12 -7.02
C SER A 376 -15.83 10.76 -8.28
N GLY A 377 -16.13 11.75 -9.12
CA GLY A 377 -17.11 11.59 -10.20
C GLY A 377 -18.54 11.33 -9.72
N LYS A 378 -18.79 11.39 -8.40
CA LYS A 378 -20.11 11.14 -7.78
C LYS A 378 -20.81 12.43 -7.35
N ASN A 379 -20.10 13.55 -7.24
CA ASN A 379 -20.69 14.82 -6.85
C ASN A 379 -21.23 15.62 -8.05
N LEU A 380 -22.56 15.59 -8.23
CA LEU A 380 -23.30 16.36 -9.25
C LEU A 380 -23.14 17.88 -9.13
N ALA A 381 -22.83 18.40 -7.94
CA ALA A 381 -22.66 19.84 -7.72
C ALA A 381 -21.30 20.36 -8.24
N SER A 382 -20.35 19.47 -8.53
CA SER A 382 -19.11 19.84 -9.18
C SER A 382 -19.33 19.88 -10.69
N HIS A 383 -19.52 21.07 -11.27
CA HIS A 383 -19.44 21.28 -12.73
C HIS A 383 -17.96 21.22 -13.17
N SER A 384 -17.24 20.19 -12.71
CA SER A 384 -15.81 20.04 -12.87
C SER A 384 -15.53 19.35 -14.21
N THR A 385 -14.59 19.89 -14.97
CA THR A 385 -14.01 19.22 -16.14
C THR A 385 -12.86 18.27 -15.75
N LEU A 386 -12.58 18.12 -14.45
CA LEU A 386 -11.52 17.24 -13.97
C LEU A 386 -11.90 15.78 -14.14
N GLU A 387 -10.92 14.97 -14.54
CA GLU A 387 -11.03 13.52 -14.58
C GLU A 387 -11.23 12.95 -13.18
N SER A 388 -12.13 11.97 -13.06
CA SER A 388 -12.35 11.23 -11.82
C SER A 388 -11.08 10.47 -11.41
N LYS A 389 -10.71 10.54 -10.14
CA LYS A 389 -9.53 9.87 -9.56
C LYS A 389 -9.89 9.19 -8.25
N SER A 390 -9.45 7.95 -8.09
CA SER A 390 -9.50 7.17 -6.85
C SER A 390 -8.36 7.55 -5.90
N CYS A 391 -8.37 6.97 -4.70
CA CYS A 391 -7.26 7.07 -3.76
C CYS A 391 -5.95 6.49 -4.36
N VAL A 392 -6.06 5.37 -5.07
CA VAL A 392 -4.92 4.65 -5.68
C VAL A 392 -4.28 5.49 -6.78
N ASP A 393 -5.07 6.20 -7.60
CA ASP A 393 -4.56 7.05 -8.67
C ASP A 393 -3.62 8.17 -8.18
N CYS A 394 -3.85 8.66 -6.95
CA CYS A 394 -3.08 9.73 -6.34
C CYS A 394 -1.98 9.24 -5.40
N HIS A 395 -2.25 8.23 -4.57
CA HIS A 395 -1.33 7.78 -3.51
C HIS A 395 -0.47 6.57 -3.90
N MET A 396 -0.88 5.82 -4.92
CA MET A 396 -0.18 4.67 -5.46
C MET A 396 0.11 4.91 -6.95
N ILE A 397 0.97 5.89 -7.23
CA ILE A 397 1.20 6.37 -8.59
C ILE A 397 1.83 5.26 -9.45
N ASN A 398 1.32 5.10 -10.68
CA ASN A 398 1.91 4.21 -11.67
C ASN A 398 3.30 4.73 -12.11
N ILE A 399 4.30 3.86 -12.02
CA ILE A 399 5.68 4.12 -12.46
C ILE A 399 5.87 3.43 -13.81
N GLU A 400 6.10 4.24 -14.84
CA GLU A 400 6.45 3.79 -16.18
C GLU A 400 7.97 3.59 -16.26
N ASP A 401 8.44 2.44 -15.77
CA ASP A 401 9.80 1.93 -16.06
C ASP A 401 9.69 0.68 -16.96
N ARG A 402 10.77 -0.10 -17.11
CA ARG A 402 10.83 -1.36 -17.89
C ARG A 402 9.69 -2.35 -17.60
N LYS A 403 9.05 -2.24 -16.43
CA LYS A 403 7.80 -2.92 -16.07
C LYS A 403 6.83 -1.88 -15.51
N LYS A 404 5.61 -1.83 -16.05
CA LYS A 404 4.53 -1.01 -15.48
C LYS A 404 4.19 -1.55 -14.09
N ARG A 405 4.48 -0.77 -13.05
CA ARG A 405 4.20 -1.10 -11.65
C ARG A 405 3.57 0.08 -10.92
N THR A 406 3.04 -0.18 -9.74
CA THR A 406 2.36 0.81 -8.91
C THR A 406 3.19 1.07 -7.67
N SER A 407 3.42 2.34 -7.33
CA SER A 407 4.26 2.67 -6.18
C SER A 407 3.58 2.33 -4.86
N HIS A 408 4.35 1.75 -3.93
CA HIS A 408 3.91 1.42 -2.56
C HIS A 408 4.49 2.38 -1.50
N ARG A 409 4.90 3.59 -1.91
CA ARG A 409 5.39 4.62 -0.98
C ARG A 409 4.30 5.36 -0.21
N PHE A 410 3.06 5.33 -0.74
CA PHE A 410 1.89 6.01 -0.19
C PHE A 410 2.18 7.47 0.17
N LEU A 411 2.66 8.25 -0.82
CA LEU A 411 3.08 9.63 -0.57
C LEU A 411 1.93 10.45 0.00
N GLY A 412 2.23 11.19 1.06
CA GLY A 412 1.29 12.02 1.78
C GLY A 412 2.02 13.09 2.58
N ALA A 413 1.39 13.58 3.65
CA ALA A 413 1.90 14.72 4.40
C ALA A 413 2.87 14.34 5.56
N ASN A 414 3.17 13.06 5.76
CA ASN A 414 4.05 12.66 6.87
C ASN A 414 5.52 12.95 6.57
N THR A 415 6.02 14.05 7.14
CA THR A 415 7.43 14.42 7.14
C THR A 415 8.14 14.10 8.45
N ALA A 416 7.42 13.63 9.48
CA ALA A 416 7.97 13.38 10.81
C ALA A 416 8.72 12.05 10.86
N LEU A 417 8.09 10.95 10.44
CA LEU A 417 8.73 9.62 10.45
C LEU A 417 10.00 9.53 9.60
N PRO A 418 9.99 9.92 8.30
CA PRO A 418 11.21 9.85 7.51
C PRO A 418 12.30 10.79 8.03
N PHE A 419 11.95 11.89 8.72
CA PHE A 419 12.92 12.73 9.41
C PHE A 419 13.56 12.02 10.62
N LEU A 420 12.75 11.41 11.49
CA LEU A 420 13.24 10.68 12.67
C LEU A 420 14.11 9.47 12.27
N ASN A 421 13.70 8.76 11.22
CA ASN A 421 14.40 7.58 10.72
C ASN A 421 15.58 7.90 9.79
N GLN A 422 15.84 9.19 9.54
CA GLN A 422 16.89 9.66 8.61
C GLN A 422 16.71 9.12 7.17
N ASP A 423 15.49 8.77 6.78
CA ASP A 423 15.15 8.44 5.40
C ASP A 423 15.01 9.73 4.57
N LEU A 424 16.16 10.22 4.12
CA LEU A 424 16.26 11.45 3.33
C LEU A 424 15.52 11.35 2.00
N ASN A 425 15.39 10.15 1.43
CA ASN A 425 14.72 9.97 0.14
C ASN A 425 13.20 10.08 0.30
N GLN A 426 12.61 9.36 1.25
CA GLN A 426 11.17 9.48 1.54
C GLN A 426 10.83 10.89 2.02
N LEU A 427 11.65 11.50 2.89
CA LEU A 427 11.44 12.89 3.33
C LEU A 427 11.41 13.87 2.15
N ARG A 428 12.36 13.75 1.22
CA ARG A 428 12.41 14.59 0.01
C ARG A 428 11.19 14.38 -0.88
N LEU A 429 10.74 13.14 -1.06
CA LEU A 429 9.55 12.82 -1.86
C LEU A 429 8.27 13.36 -1.21
N SER A 430 8.08 13.18 0.10
CA SER A 430 6.93 13.74 0.84
C SER A 430 6.90 15.26 0.77
N LYS A 431 8.06 15.94 0.92
CA LYS A 431 8.14 17.40 0.74
C LYS A 431 7.78 17.81 -0.69
N LYS A 432 8.32 17.11 -1.70
CA LYS A 432 8.00 17.39 -3.11
C LYS A 432 6.51 17.23 -3.39
N PHE A 433 5.87 16.22 -2.81
CA PHE A 433 4.41 16.01 -2.92
C PHE A 433 3.63 17.17 -2.30
N LEU A 434 4.02 17.66 -1.10
CA LEU A 434 3.38 18.82 -0.48
C LEU A 434 3.56 20.13 -1.27
N MET A 435 4.68 20.26 -1.99
CA MET A 435 5.01 21.44 -2.81
C MET A 435 4.49 21.36 -4.25
N SER A 436 3.81 20.28 -4.66
CA SER A 436 3.39 20.09 -6.06
C SER A 436 2.09 20.82 -6.41
N ASN A 437 1.91 22.04 -5.88
CA ASN A 437 0.73 22.89 -6.09
C ASN A 437 -0.61 22.22 -5.70
N VAL A 438 -0.57 21.28 -4.75
CA VAL A 438 -1.77 20.60 -4.23
C VAL A 438 -2.70 21.58 -3.50
N VAL A 439 -2.12 22.62 -2.92
CA VAL A 439 -2.81 23.75 -2.29
C VAL A 439 -2.21 25.04 -2.82
N GLY A 440 -3.06 26.00 -3.16
CA GLY A 440 -2.67 27.34 -3.59
C GLY A 440 -2.81 28.36 -2.46
N LEU A 441 -2.01 29.42 -2.53
CA LEU A 441 -2.10 30.58 -1.65
C LEU A 441 -2.12 31.84 -2.50
N ARG A 442 -3.02 32.78 -2.20
CA ARG A 442 -3.09 34.06 -2.90
C ARG A 442 -3.48 35.18 -1.96
N ILE A 443 -2.71 36.27 -1.97
CA ILE A 443 -3.13 37.52 -1.33
C ILE A 443 -4.10 38.21 -2.28
N GLN A 444 -5.30 38.51 -1.79
CA GLN A 444 -6.23 39.36 -2.50
C GLN A 444 -5.71 40.79 -2.43
N GLU A 445 -5.55 41.42 -3.60
CA GLU A 445 -5.14 42.83 -3.63
C GLU A 445 -6.16 43.69 -2.86
N PRO A 446 -5.69 44.58 -1.97
CA PRO A 446 -6.59 45.43 -1.19
C PRO A 446 -7.35 46.37 -2.13
N ARG A 447 -8.68 46.25 -2.15
CA ARG A 447 -9.55 47.15 -2.90
C ARG A 447 -9.78 48.41 -2.09
N PHE A 448 -9.22 49.52 -2.53
CA PHE A 448 -9.58 50.83 -2.01
C PHE A 448 -10.76 51.36 -2.83
N PHE A 449 -11.91 51.46 -2.19
CA PHE A 449 -13.05 52.23 -2.70
C PHE A 449 -12.74 53.71 -2.50
N ASP A 450 -11.83 54.24 -3.32
CA ASP A 450 -11.75 55.67 -3.57
C ASP A 450 -12.01 55.84 -5.07
N ASP A 451 -13.30 56.01 -5.37
CA ASP A 451 -13.88 56.00 -6.71
C ASP A 451 -13.30 57.13 -7.56
N GLN A 452 -12.33 56.78 -8.40
CA GLN A 452 -12.33 57.24 -9.79
C GLN A 452 -11.99 56.04 -10.67
N GLU A 453 -13.01 55.32 -11.13
CA GLU A 453 -12.85 54.39 -12.26
C GLU A 453 -12.23 55.17 -13.42
N GLU A 454 -10.97 54.89 -13.77
CA GLU A 454 -10.34 55.51 -14.93
C GLU A 454 -10.92 54.81 -16.18
N ILE A 455 -11.99 55.39 -16.74
CA ILE A 455 -12.59 54.92 -17.98
C ILE A 455 -11.62 55.23 -19.12
N ILE A 456 -10.95 54.20 -19.62
CA ILE A 456 -10.19 54.33 -20.87
C ILE A 456 -11.17 54.11 -22.03
N GLN A 457 -11.60 55.21 -22.65
CA GLN A 457 -12.37 55.16 -23.89
C GLN A 457 -11.43 54.84 -25.07
N LEU A 458 -11.66 53.71 -25.73
CA LEU A 458 -11.03 53.39 -27.00
C LEU A 458 -12.14 53.36 -28.06
N ASN A 459 -12.34 54.51 -28.71
CA ASN A 459 -13.33 54.80 -29.77
C ASN A 459 -14.81 54.51 -29.41
N ASP A 460 -15.71 55.14 -30.16
CA ASP A 460 -17.09 55.49 -29.77
C ASP A 460 -18.01 54.34 -29.25
N ASP A 461 -17.64 53.07 -29.40
CA ASP A 461 -18.51 51.94 -29.04
C ASP A 461 -17.90 50.93 -28.04
N SER A 462 -16.68 51.15 -27.50
CA SER A 462 -16.06 50.23 -26.53
C SER A 462 -15.49 50.93 -25.29
N LYS A 463 -16.13 50.70 -24.13
CA LYS A 463 -15.59 51.04 -22.80
C LYS A 463 -14.80 49.86 -22.25
N ILE A 464 -13.50 50.03 -22.02
CA ILE A 464 -12.69 49.09 -21.23
C ILE A 464 -12.52 49.68 -19.84
N TYR A 465 -13.00 48.97 -18.81
CA TYR A 465 -12.73 49.31 -17.43
C TYR A 465 -11.30 48.90 -17.10
N ALA A 466 -10.39 49.88 -17.00
CA ALA A 466 -9.05 49.62 -16.51
C ALA A 466 -9.14 49.26 -15.02
N ARG A 467 -8.55 48.13 -14.61
CA ARG A 467 -8.38 47.84 -13.18
C ARG A 467 -7.47 48.92 -12.60
N ASN A 468 -8.01 49.77 -11.73
CA ASN A 468 -7.21 50.65 -10.90
C ASN A 468 -6.19 49.82 -10.12
N LYS A 469 -4.92 50.27 -10.12
CA LYS A 469 -3.88 49.67 -9.29
C LYS A 469 -4.21 49.92 -7.82
N SER A 470 -4.17 48.86 -7.02
CA SER A 470 -4.34 48.90 -5.57
C SER A 470 -3.27 49.79 -4.92
N ILE A 471 -3.66 50.81 -4.15
CA ILE A 471 -2.76 51.80 -3.51
C ILE A 471 -3.07 51.88 -2.01
N VAL A 472 -2.06 51.75 -1.15
CA VAL A 472 -2.24 51.87 0.32
C VAL A 472 -1.88 53.28 0.81
N TYR A 473 -2.47 53.70 1.92
CA TYR A 473 -2.24 55.02 2.51
C TYR A 473 -1.56 54.91 3.88
N ALA A 474 -0.55 55.75 4.12
CA ALA A 474 0.14 55.83 5.39
C ALA A 474 -0.81 56.32 6.52
N GLY A 475 -0.70 55.72 7.70
CA GLY A 475 -1.56 56.02 8.85
C GLY A 475 -2.97 55.41 8.78
N LYS A 476 -3.28 54.62 7.74
CA LYS A 476 -4.56 53.90 7.64
C LYS A 476 -4.38 52.44 8.02
N THR A 477 -5.43 51.87 8.56
CA THR A 477 -5.56 50.43 8.76
C THR A 477 -6.27 49.83 7.55
N ILE A 478 -5.75 48.71 7.06
CA ILE A 478 -6.26 48.02 5.87
C ILE A 478 -6.54 46.56 6.18
N ASP A 479 -7.62 46.03 5.61
CA ASP A 479 -7.95 44.61 5.68
C ASP A 479 -7.39 43.89 4.45
N ILE A 480 -6.50 42.94 4.68
CA ILE A 480 -5.88 42.12 3.65
C ILE A 480 -6.40 40.70 3.80
N SER A 481 -6.99 40.17 2.73
CA SER A 481 -7.46 38.79 2.70
C SER A 481 -6.46 37.89 2.00
N VAL A 482 -6.12 36.77 2.62
CA VAL A 482 -5.31 35.70 2.07
C VAL A 482 -6.21 34.50 1.80
N LEU A 483 -6.27 34.08 0.54
CA LEU A 483 -7.05 32.94 0.08
C LEU A 483 -6.16 31.69 0.07
N VAL A 484 -6.62 30.62 0.71
CA VAL A 484 -6.04 29.27 0.61
C VAL A 484 -6.97 28.42 -0.22
N SER A 485 -6.50 27.84 -1.31
CA SER A 485 -7.30 27.05 -2.26
C SER A 485 -6.85 25.59 -2.27
N ASN A 486 -7.76 24.66 -2.05
CA ASN A 486 -7.47 23.24 -2.20
C ASN A 486 -7.67 22.85 -3.68
N ASN A 487 -6.55 22.71 -4.40
CA ASN A 487 -6.54 22.56 -5.85
C ASN A 487 -6.59 21.09 -6.27
N LEU A 488 -5.76 20.24 -5.64
CA LEU A 488 -5.53 18.86 -6.08
C LEU A 488 -5.57 17.84 -4.93
N VAL A 489 -5.93 18.24 -3.70
CA VAL A 489 -6.19 17.28 -2.63
C VAL A 489 -7.61 16.78 -2.80
N GLY A 490 -7.75 15.49 -3.12
CA GLY A 490 -9.05 14.88 -3.42
C GLY A 490 -10.01 14.75 -2.22
N HIS A 491 -9.64 15.26 -1.06
CA HIS A 491 -10.39 15.27 0.19
C HIS A 491 -10.14 16.61 0.91
N ASN A 492 -10.52 16.74 2.18
CA ASN A 492 -10.32 17.98 2.94
C ASN A 492 -8.81 18.25 3.20
N PHE A 493 -8.42 19.51 3.20
CA PHE A 493 -7.06 19.95 3.53
C PHE A 493 -7.03 20.85 4.77
N PRO A 494 -6.17 20.58 5.77
CA PRO A 494 -5.43 19.34 5.96
C PRO A 494 -6.39 18.18 6.26
N GLY A 495 -5.96 16.96 5.91
CA GLY A 495 -6.63 15.72 6.29
C GLY A 495 -5.94 15.01 7.46
N GLY A 496 -6.53 13.91 7.91
CA GLY A 496 -6.03 13.04 8.97
C GLY A 496 -6.06 13.70 10.35
N THR A 497 -4.95 13.63 11.07
CA THR A 497 -4.80 14.09 12.46
C THR A 497 -4.72 15.63 12.57
N THR A 498 -5.78 16.33 12.16
CA THR A 498 -5.87 17.80 12.09
C THR A 498 -5.78 18.50 13.45
N ASP A 499 -5.91 17.75 14.55
CA ASP A 499 -5.78 18.20 15.93
C ASP A 499 -4.31 18.33 16.37
N ILE A 500 -3.41 17.55 15.76
CA ILE A 500 -1.98 17.54 16.07
C ILE A 500 -1.09 17.96 14.91
N ASN A 501 -1.56 17.84 13.66
CA ASN A 501 -0.93 18.49 12.50
C ASN A 501 -0.93 20.00 12.69
N GLU A 502 0.11 20.67 12.22
CA GLU A 502 0.21 22.12 12.34
C GLU A 502 0.35 22.76 10.96
N VAL A 503 -0.73 23.37 10.51
CA VAL A 503 -0.81 24.10 9.24
C VAL A 503 -1.18 25.54 9.55
N TRP A 504 -0.34 26.47 9.16
CA TRP A 504 -0.55 27.89 9.46
C TRP A 504 -0.11 28.78 8.31
N ILE A 505 -0.66 29.99 8.31
CA ILE A 505 -0.24 31.05 7.40
C ILE A 505 0.73 31.94 8.15
N GLU A 506 1.95 32.07 7.64
CA GLU A 506 2.84 33.16 8.02
C GLU A 506 2.56 34.35 7.09
N PHE A 507 2.32 35.53 7.67
CA PHE A 507 2.05 36.76 6.94
C PHE A 507 2.96 37.88 7.43
N VAL A 508 3.61 38.57 6.51
CA VAL A 508 4.59 39.62 6.81
C VAL A 508 4.33 40.84 5.92
N ALA A 509 4.42 42.04 6.52
CA ALA A 509 4.43 43.30 5.79
C ALA A 509 5.73 44.07 6.02
N ILE A 510 6.38 44.45 4.93
CA ILE A 510 7.62 45.23 4.91
C ILE A 510 7.46 46.49 4.06
N ASP A 511 8.23 47.53 4.39
CA ASP A 511 8.30 48.74 3.59
C ASP A 511 9.37 48.67 2.49
N GLY A 512 9.46 49.71 1.65
CA GLY A 512 10.41 49.79 0.53
C GLY A 512 11.89 49.85 0.95
N SER A 513 12.20 50.00 2.25
CA SER A 513 13.56 49.84 2.78
C SER A 513 13.85 48.44 3.31
N GLY A 514 12.87 47.54 3.29
CA GLY A 514 12.95 46.21 3.87
C GLY A 514 12.65 46.17 5.36
N LYS A 515 12.12 47.25 5.95
CA LYS A 515 11.78 47.29 7.38
C LYS A 515 10.40 46.67 7.60
N GLU A 516 10.35 45.62 8.41
CA GLU A 516 9.12 44.98 8.85
C GLU A 516 8.33 45.87 9.82
N PHE A 517 7.02 45.92 9.63
CA PHE A 517 6.09 46.60 10.55
C PHE A 517 4.89 45.76 10.95
N PHE A 518 4.68 44.61 10.32
CA PHE A 518 3.64 43.66 10.69
C PHE A 518 4.14 42.23 10.46
N SER A 519 3.87 41.33 11.39
CA SER A 519 4.08 39.90 11.22
C SER A 519 3.08 39.07 12.02
N SER A 520 2.69 37.93 11.47
CA SER A 520 1.92 36.87 12.14
C SER A 520 2.42 35.51 11.64
N GLY A 521 2.38 34.46 12.45
CA GLY A 521 2.80 33.11 12.05
C GLY A 521 4.30 32.85 12.15
N LYS A 522 5.06 33.72 12.82
CA LYS A 522 6.48 33.49 13.08
C LYS A 522 6.67 32.37 14.09
N ILE A 523 7.77 31.64 13.97
CA ILE A 523 8.17 30.64 14.95
C ILE A 523 9.06 31.31 16.00
N ILE A 524 8.64 31.23 17.27
CA ILE A 524 9.36 31.74 18.44
C ILE A 524 9.60 30.55 19.38
N ASN A 525 10.87 30.26 19.70
CA ASN A 525 11.25 29.11 20.53
C ASN A 525 10.66 27.75 20.07
N GLY A 526 10.47 27.58 18.75
CA GLY A 526 9.91 26.37 18.15
C GLY A 526 8.38 26.32 18.10
N TYR A 527 7.68 27.27 18.74
CA TYR A 527 6.23 27.42 18.70
C TYR A 527 5.83 28.46 17.66
N VAL A 528 4.76 28.19 16.93
CA VAL A 528 4.15 29.20 16.06
C VAL A 528 3.41 30.20 16.94
N ASP A 529 3.47 31.47 16.59
CA ASP A 529 2.64 32.53 17.17
C ASP A 529 1.17 32.08 17.34
N GLU A 530 0.65 32.15 18.56
CA GLU A 530 -0.66 31.56 18.93
C GLU A 530 -1.84 32.27 18.26
N ASP A 531 -1.68 33.56 17.92
CA ASP A 531 -2.71 34.38 17.28
C ASP A 531 -2.72 34.24 15.75
N SER A 532 -1.93 33.32 15.21
CA SER A 532 -1.86 33.06 13.78
C SER A 532 -3.10 32.36 13.24
N HIS A 533 -3.30 32.45 11.92
CA HIS A 533 -4.34 31.69 11.26
C HIS A 533 -3.91 30.23 11.04
N PHE A 534 -4.59 29.32 11.74
CA PHE A 534 -4.38 27.87 11.63
C PHE A 534 -5.51 27.16 10.88
N LEU A 535 -5.14 26.20 10.05
CA LEU A 535 -6.03 25.17 9.52
C LEU A 535 -5.86 23.91 10.39
N ALA A 536 -6.71 23.78 11.40
CA ALA A 536 -6.59 22.72 12.42
C ALA A 536 -7.96 22.44 13.05
N SER A 537 -8.03 21.37 13.84
CA SER A 537 -9.13 21.14 14.78
C SER A 537 -8.66 21.30 16.23
N LYS A 538 -9.59 21.63 17.13
CA LYS A 538 -9.37 21.67 18.58
C LYS A 538 -10.42 20.77 19.23
N PRO A 539 -10.10 19.47 19.42
CA PRO A 539 -10.99 18.53 20.07
C PRO A 539 -11.11 18.83 21.56
N ILE A 540 -12.28 18.53 22.13
CA ILE A 540 -12.57 18.68 23.55
C ILE A 540 -13.06 17.38 24.17
N ASP A 541 -12.80 17.23 25.47
CA ASP A 541 -13.35 16.16 26.29
C ASP A 541 -14.71 16.54 26.90
N LYS A 542 -15.29 15.61 27.67
CA LYS A 542 -16.59 15.79 28.34
C LYS A 542 -16.62 16.91 29.38
N PHE A 543 -15.47 17.42 29.81
CA PHE A 543 -15.35 18.55 30.74
C PHE A 543 -15.13 19.88 30.02
N GLY A 544 -14.95 19.85 28.70
CA GLY A 544 -14.65 21.02 27.87
C GLY A 544 -13.14 21.33 27.78
N ASP A 545 -12.28 20.46 28.31
CA ASP A 545 -10.83 20.62 28.22
C ASP A 545 -10.32 20.18 26.83
N ILE A 546 -9.28 20.85 26.33
CA ILE A 546 -8.69 20.54 25.02
C ILE A 546 -7.95 19.20 25.07
N VAL A 547 -8.32 18.29 24.16
CA VAL A 547 -7.67 16.98 23.94
C VAL A 547 -6.43 17.18 23.05
N TRP A 548 -5.36 17.74 23.62
CA TRP A 548 -4.14 18.08 22.87
C TRP A 548 -3.15 16.92 22.76
N LYS A 549 -3.33 15.82 23.51
CA LYS A 549 -2.46 14.64 23.50
C LYS A 549 -2.90 13.60 22.49
N HIS A 550 -3.89 13.89 21.64
CA HIS A 550 -4.45 12.91 20.69
C HIS A 550 -5.02 11.66 21.38
N ASP A 551 -5.46 11.77 22.63
CA ASP A 551 -6.17 10.74 23.38
C ASP A 551 -7.64 10.72 22.95
N LEU A 552 -7.86 10.34 21.69
CA LEU A 552 -9.15 10.40 20.99
C LEU A 552 -10.30 9.69 21.73
N PHE A 553 -9.99 8.68 22.55
CA PHE A 553 -10.97 7.99 23.38
C PHE A 553 -11.60 8.88 24.47
N ARG A 554 -11.05 10.08 24.70
CA ARG A 554 -11.64 11.10 25.59
C ARG A 554 -12.41 12.18 24.84
N GLN A 555 -12.24 12.28 23.52
CA GLN A 555 -12.88 13.31 22.72
C GLN A 555 -14.39 13.09 22.67
N VAL A 556 -15.15 14.18 22.74
CA VAL A 556 -16.61 14.19 22.58
C VAL A 556 -17.10 15.20 21.54
N GLY A 557 -16.20 16.04 21.02
CA GLY A 557 -16.53 17.07 20.04
C GLY A 557 -15.33 17.95 19.69
N ASN A 558 -15.58 19.05 18.98
CA ASN A 558 -14.58 20.06 18.60
C ASN A 558 -15.12 21.47 18.91
N VAL A 559 -14.29 22.34 19.49
CA VAL A 559 -14.61 23.78 19.66
C VAL A 559 -14.14 24.62 18.47
N TYR A 560 -13.20 24.10 17.69
CA TYR A 560 -12.69 24.70 16.47
C TYR A 560 -12.42 23.61 15.45
N ASN A 561 -12.78 23.83 14.20
CA ASN A 561 -12.42 22.96 13.09
C ASN A 561 -12.40 23.79 11.82
N ARG A 562 -11.21 23.97 11.23
CA ARG A 562 -11.05 24.74 9.99
C ARG A 562 -10.20 23.97 8.99
N VAL A 563 -10.85 23.60 7.89
CA VAL A 563 -10.26 22.88 6.75
C VAL A 563 -10.74 23.53 5.45
N VAL A 564 -9.96 23.36 4.38
CA VAL A 564 -10.32 23.74 3.01
C VAL A 564 -10.84 22.50 2.29
N LYS A 565 -12.14 22.45 2.01
CA LYS A 565 -12.76 21.35 1.26
C LYS A 565 -12.15 21.21 -0.13
N SER A 566 -12.14 20.00 -0.69
CA SER A 566 -11.62 19.75 -2.05
C SER A 566 -12.28 20.65 -3.09
N GLY A 567 -11.46 21.32 -3.91
CA GLY A 567 -11.94 22.25 -4.95
C GLY A 567 -12.55 23.54 -4.40
N LYS A 568 -12.38 23.85 -3.11
CA LYS A 568 -12.85 25.09 -2.47
C LYS A 568 -11.69 25.97 -2.02
N SER A 569 -12.02 27.17 -1.56
CA SER A 569 -11.06 28.13 -1.00
C SER A 569 -11.60 28.72 0.30
N GLU A 570 -10.69 28.98 1.23
CA GLU A 570 -10.95 29.66 2.51
C GLU A 570 -10.24 31.02 2.52
N SER A 571 -10.84 32.02 3.14
CA SER A 571 -10.28 33.37 3.26
C SER A 571 -9.86 33.68 4.70
N PHE A 572 -8.67 34.26 4.84
CA PHE A 572 -8.07 34.65 6.11
C PHE A 572 -7.74 36.13 6.09
N SER A 573 -8.35 36.91 6.98
CA SER A 573 -8.19 38.36 7.00
C SER A 573 -7.16 38.80 8.03
N TYR A 574 -6.33 39.76 7.62
CA TYR A 574 -5.35 40.45 8.45
C TYR A 574 -5.68 41.92 8.48
N ASN A 575 -5.77 42.47 9.69
CA ASN A 575 -5.95 43.90 9.89
C ASN A 575 -4.57 44.53 10.13
N VAL A 576 -4.11 45.33 9.17
CA VAL A 576 -2.73 45.85 9.13
C VAL A 576 -2.75 47.36 9.22
N GLU A 577 -2.16 47.91 10.28
CA GLU A 577 -1.91 49.35 10.39
C GLU A 577 -0.66 49.73 9.58
N ILE A 578 -0.79 50.65 8.62
CA ILE A 578 0.32 51.13 7.81
C ILE A 578 1.00 52.30 8.53
N PRO A 579 2.26 52.20 8.97
CA PRO A 579 2.91 53.27 9.72
C PRO A 579 3.16 54.53 8.87
N PHE A 580 3.10 55.71 9.50
CA PHE A 580 3.42 56.99 8.83
C PHE A 580 4.86 57.07 8.28
N TRP A 581 5.80 56.34 8.88
CA TRP A 581 7.21 56.35 8.49
C TRP A 581 7.53 55.35 7.35
N ALA A 582 6.57 54.51 6.96
CA ALA A 582 6.81 53.47 5.96
C ALA A 582 7.17 54.07 4.60
N ARG A 583 8.08 53.41 3.88
CA ARG A 583 8.49 53.82 2.52
C ARG A 583 7.79 52.99 1.46
N SER A 584 7.48 53.63 0.33
CA SER A 584 6.90 52.95 -0.84
C SER A 584 7.95 52.08 -1.57
N PRO A 585 7.57 50.92 -2.14
CA PRO A 585 6.27 50.24 -2.02
C PRO A 585 6.15 49.47 -0.70
N ILE A 586 4.91 49.14 -0.30
CA ILE A 586 4.67 48.14 0.75
C ILE A 586 4.60 46.77 0.09
N THR A 587 5.33 45.81 0.63
CA THR A 587 5.26 44.41 0.19
C THR A 587 4.58 43.58 1.27
N PHE A 588 3.52 42.89 0.88
CA PHE A 588 2.86 41.87 1.69
C PHE A 588 3.27 40.50 1.17
N SER A 589 3.73 39.64 2.06
CA SER A 589 4.07 38.25 1.75
C SER A 589 3.30 37.30 2.66
N ALA A 590 2.86 36.19 2.08
CA ALA A 590 2.19 35.12 2.78
C ALA A 590 2.83 33.79 2.42
N ARG A 591 2.95 32.89 3.40
CA ARG A 591 3.45 31.52 3.25
C ARG A 591 2.53 30.56 3.96
N LEU A 592 2.10 29.51 3.28
CA LEU A 592 1.37 28.40 3.88
C LEU A 592 2.37 27.33 4.30
N ASN A 593 2.52 27.16 5.61
CA ASN A 593 3.48 26.24 6.19
C ASN A 593 2.79 24.99 6.71
N TYR A 594 3.47 23.85 6.57
CA TYR A 594 3.03 22.57 7.09
C TYR A 594 4.12 21.94 7.97
N ARG A 595 3.76 21.56 9.18
CA ARG A 595 4.54 20.71 10.07
C ARG A 595 3.68 19.53 10.51
N LYS A 596 4.16 18.31 10.29
CA LYS A 596 3.35 17.09 10.51
C LYS A 596 2.81 16.98 11.94
N LEU A 597 3.55 17.44 12.94
CA LEU A 597 3.08 17.51 14.32
C LEU A 597 3.50 18.82 14.98
N ASN A 598 2.59 19.45 15.71
CA ASN A 598 2.91 20.65 16.48
C ASN A 598 3.99 20.36 17.55
N LYS A 599 4.74 21.41 17.92
CA LYS A 599 5.88 21.29 18.84
C LYS A 599 5.49 20.72 20.20
N LYS A 600 4.33 21.10 20.75
CA LYS A 600 3.85 20.66 22.07
C LYS A 600 3.63 19.15 22.09
N TYR A 601 2.88 18.63 21.12
CA TYR A 601 2.60 17.21 20.99
C TYR A 601 3.87 16.41 20.71
N ALA A 602 4.67 16.82 19.73
CA ALA A 602 5.89 16.10 19.35
C ALA A 602 6.88 15.97 20.52
N SER A 603 7.04 17.04 21.32
CA SER A 603 7.92 17.02 22.48
C SER A 603 7.40 16.10 23.59
N TRP A 604 6.08 16.07 23.82
CA TRP A 604 5.47 15.16 24.79
C TRP A 604 5.58 13.70 24.37
N ALA A 605 5.30 13.41 23.10
CA ALA A 605 5.28 12.05 22.58
C ALA A 605 6.69 11.42 22.63
N LEU A 606 7.71 12.17 22.23
CA LEU A 606 9.10 11.72 22.23
C LEU A 606 9.82 11.90 23.58
N ASN A 607 9.17 12.55 24.56
CA ASN A 607 9.81 13.02 25.79
C ASN A 607 11.09 13.84 25.53
N ASP A 608 11.07 14.68 24.48
CA ASP A 608 12.21 15.48 24.05
C ASP A 608 11.77 16.93 23.74
N SER A 609 12.11 17.86 24.62
CA SER A 609 11.79 19.29 24.42
C SER A 609 12.68 19.97 23.38
N SER A 610 13.74 19.33 22.89
CA SER A 610 14.64 19.87 21.86
C SER A 610 14.19 19.56 20.43
N ILE A 611 13.33 18.54 20.24
CA ILE A 611 12.92 18.08 18.90
C ILE A 611 12.34 19.19 18.02
N SER A 612 12.86 19.37 16.82
CA SER A 612 12.28 20.30 15.84
C SER A 612 11.97 19.55 14.56
N LEU A 613 10.69 19.21 14.38
CA LEU A 613 10.22 18.57 13.16
C LEU A 613 10.30 19.53 11.97
N PRO A 614 10.52 19.01 10.75
CA PRO A 614 10.70 19.83 9.57
C PRO A 614 9.41 20.57 9.20
N VAL A 615 9.57 21.85 8.88
CA VAL A 615 8.54 22.69 8.26
C VAL A 615 8.69 22.62 6.75
N THR A 616 7.56 22.54 6.04
CA THR A 616 7.49 22.58 4.58
C THR A 616 6.65 23.79 4.18
N GLU A 617 7.23 24.73 3.44
CA GLU A 617 6.49 25.79 2.76
C GLU A 617 5.75 25.16 1.57
N MET A 618 4.43 25.04 1.66
CA MET A 618 3.62 24.41 0.62
C MET A 618 3.32 25.35 -0.54
N ALA A 619 3.06 26.62 -0.22
CA ALA A 619 2.74 27.66 -1.18
C ALA A 619 3.10 29.02 -0.59
N SER A 620 3.45 29.97 -1.46
CA SER A 620 3.70 31.35 -1.06
C SER A 620 3.21 32.32 -2.12
N HIS A 621 2.89 33.53 -1.67
CA HIS A 621 2.48 34.62 -2.54
C HIS A 621 2.93 35.95 -1.97
N ALA A 622 3.35 36.86 -2.84
CA ALA A 622 3.71 38.22 -2.44
C ALA A 622 3.13 39.22 -3.44
N ILE A 623 2.64 40.33 -2.91
CA ILE A 623 2.21 41.49 -3.70
C ILE A 623 2.95 42.73 -3.22
N SER A 624 3.22 43.66 -4.13
CA SER A 624 3.78 44.97 -3.81
C SER A 624 2.83 46.05 -4.29
N VAL A 625 2.45 46.94 -3.38
CA VAL A 625 1.49 48.01 -3.64
C VAL A 625 2.13 49.37 -3.36
N PRO A 626 1.89 50.39 -4.21
CA PRO A 626 2.37 51.73 -3.94
C PRO A 626 1.79 52.28 -2.63
N LEU A 627 2.64 52.95 -1.84
CA LEU A 627 2.23 53.74 -0.68
C LEU A 627 2.04 55.20 -1.08
N ARG A 628 0.93 55.80 -0.64
CA ARG A 628 0.69 57.25 -0.70
C ARG A 628 0.51 57.84 0.70
N ILE A 629 0.76 59.13 0.81
CA ILE A 629 0.41 59.92 1.98
C ILE A 629 -0.89 60.64 1.62
N ASP A 630 -1.92 60.45 2.45
CA ASP A 630 -3.18 61.16 2.30
C ASP A 630 -2.93 62.66 2.52
N LYS A 631 -3.20 63.48 1.50
CA LYS A 631 -2.97 64.93 1.54
C LYS A 631 -3.90 65.65 2.53
N GLY A 632 -4.95 64.99 3.01
CA GLY A 632 -5.91 65.55 3.99
C GLY A 632 -5.57 65.31 5.46
N THR A 633 -4.54 64.51 5.77
CA THR A 633 -4.16 64.13 7.14
C THR A 633 -2.66 64.29 7.43
N ALA A 634 -1.96 65.12 6.66
CA ALA A 634 -0.64 65.58 7.08
C ALA A 634 -0.81 66.52 8.29
N PRO A 635 -0.09 66.31 9.41
CA PRO A 635 -0.13 67.23 10.55
C PRO A 635 0.37 68.63 10.20
#